data_AF-A0A348V6N2-F1
#
_entry.id   AF-A0A348V6N2-F1
#
_cell.length_a   1.000
_cell.length_b   1.000
_cell.length_c   1.000
_cell.angle_alpha   90.00
_cell.angle_beta   90.00
_cell.angle_gamma   90.00
#
_symmetry.space_group_name_H-M   'P 1'
#
loop_
_entity.id
_entity.type
_entity.pdbx_description
1 polymer ?
#
loop_
_entity_poly.entity_id
_entity_poly.type
_entity_poly.pdbx_seq_one_letter_code
_entity_poly.pdbx_strand_id
1 'polypeptide(L)'
;CRITFNYRYSPHRAKMWEILRSGEIGELTSVDFHWYLDTSHGADYFRRWHRLVEKGGSLWVHKASHHFDLLNWWIQSDPESVYALGDLQFYGKNGPFRAENCRNCPHTKACDFYWDITKDQRLKRLYVDNEKYDGYHRDGCVFRNDVNIYDKMAATIKYMNGVQVAYSLTTYSPYEGYRIAFNGTKGRMDAWIQESNPTTDANYDEIVVARNFGRREYIQIPQGSGHGGGDKLLKDQVFIPGTPDPLKQAAGVRDGALACLVGIAARKSIAAKDKIYIKDLTTIIPQEKKI
;
A
#
# COMPACT_ATOMS: atom_id res chain seq x y z
N CYS A 1 -19.20 -13.02 -0.69
CA CYS A 1 -18.73 -11.63 -0.47
C CYS A 1 -17.35 -11.48 -1.11
N ARG A 2 -17.14 -10.39 -1.84
CA ARG A 2 -15.92 -10.14 -2.63
C ARG A 2 -15.24 -8.89 -2.10
N ILE A 3 -13.91 -8.90 -2.04
CA ILE A 3 -13.10 -7.74 -1.67
C ILE A 3 -12.52 -7.12 -2.94
N THR A 4 -12.65 -5.81 -3.09
CA THR A 4 -12.32 -5.08 -4.32
C THR A 4 -10.88 -4.57 -4.32
N PHE A 5 -9.91 -5.49 -4.19
CA PHE A 5 -8.48 -5.17 -4.29
C PHE A 5 -8.08 -4.91 -5.75
N ASN A 6 -8.28 -3.67 -6.18
CA ASN A 6 -8.02 -3.21 -7.55
C ASN A 6 -6.56 -3.39 -7.99
N TYR A 7 -5.58 -3.32 -7.07
CA TYR A 7 -4.18 -3.53 -7.45
C TYR A 7 -3.90 -4.93 -8.01
N ARG A 8 -4.64 -5.99 -7.66
CA ARG A 8 -4.43 -7.29 -8.31
C ARG A 8 -4.63 -7.23 -9.83
N TYR A 9 -5.38 -6.25 -10.33
CA TYR A 9 -5.82 -6.13 -11.70
C TYR A 9 -4.90 -5.31 -12.62
N SER A 10 -3.89 -4.59 -12.09
CA SER A 10 -3.01 -3.82 -12.99
C SER A 10 -2.12 -4.76 -13.82
N PRO A 11 -1.88 -4.48 -15.13
CA PRO A 11 -1.14 -5.37 -16.02
C PRO A 11 0.27 -5.71 -15.53
N HIS A 12 0.99 -4.76 -14.92
CA HIS A 12 2.31 -5.05 -14.38
C HIS A 12 2.28 -6.02 -13.20
N ARG A 13 1.27 -5.94 -12.32
CA ARG A 13 1.14 -6.86 -11.17
C ARG A 13 0.66 -8.25 -11.62
N ALA A 14 -0.19 -8.29 -12.65
CA ALA A 14 -0.54 -9.52 -13.37
C ALA A 14 0.69 -10.16 -14.01
N LYS A 15 1.55 -9.38 -14.66
CA LYS A 15 2.78 -9.90 -15.27
C LYS A 15 3.77 -10.45 -14.24
N MET A 16 3.94 -9.77 -13.10
CA MET A 16 4.72 -10.30 -11.98
C MET A 16 4.16 -11.63 -11.47
N TRP A 17 2.83 -11.77 -11.39
CA TRP A 17 2.19 -13.02 -11.01
C TRP A 17 2.58 -14.13 -11.98
N GLU A 18 2.48 -13.92 -13.30
CA GLU A 18 2.86 -14.90 -14.32
C GLU A 18 4.32 -15.35 -14.20
N ILE A 19 5.25 -14.40 -14.07
CA ILE A 19 6.70 -14.69 -13.97
C ILE A 19 7.00 -15.52 -12.72
N LEU A 20 6.36 -15.22 -11.59
CA LEU A 20 6.51 -16.01 -10.37
C LEU A 20 6.04 -17.47 -10.53
N ARG A 21 5.21 -17.78 -11.54
CA ARG A 21 4.75 -19.14 -11.85
C ARG A 21 5.43 -19.74 -13.08
N SER A 22 6.20 -18.98 -13.84
CA SER A 22 6.94 -19.50 -15.00
C SER A 22 8.13 -20.39 -14.60
N GLY A 23 8.57 -20.30 -13.34
CA GLY A 23 9.73 -21.02 -12.82
C GLY A 23 11.07 -20.37 -13.18
N GLU A 24 11.05 -19.19 -13.80
CA GLU A 24 12.25 -18.50 -14.26
C GLU A 24 13.21 -18.10 -13.13
N ILE A 25 12.66 -17.72 -11.97
CA ILE A 25 13.46 -17.41 -10.78
C ILE A 25 13.58 -18.60 -9.81
N GLY A 26 13.02 -19.77 -10.15
CA GLY A 26 12.99 -20.94 -9.27
C GLY A 26 12.03 -20.77 -8.09
N GLU A 27 12.34 -21.41 -6.97
CA GLU A 27 11.53 -21.33 -5.75
C GLU A 27 11.73 -19.97 -5.07
N LEU A 28 10.64 -19.26 -4.78
CA LEU A 28 10.69 -17.96 -4.09
C LEU A 28 11.18 -18.15 -2.65
N THR A 29 12.15 -17.34 -2.23
CA THR A 29 12.77 -17.42 -0.90
C THR A 29 12.55 -16.14 -0.08
N SER A 30 12.60 -14.97 -0.72
CA SER A 30 12.36 -13.70 -0.04
C SER A 30 11.82 -12.61 -0.97
N VAL A 31 11.24 -11.57 -0.37
CA VAL A 31 10.72 -10.39 -1.07
C VAL A 31 11.21 -9.11 -0.40
N ASP A 32 11.75 -8.19 -1.17
CA ASP A 32 12.05 -6.82 -0.74
C ASP A 32 10.90 -5.93 -1.23
N PHE A 33 10.15 -5.26 -0.36
CA PHE A 33 8.99 -4.47 -0.78
C PHE A 33 8.92 -3.10 -0.08
N HIS A 34 9.21 -2.05 -0.82
CA HIS A 34 9.27 -0.68 -0.32
C HIS A 34 8.26 0.20 -1.05
N TRP A 35 7.30 0.75 -0.30
CA TRP A 35 6.30 1.68 -0.83
C TRP A 35 6.61 3.11 -0.38
N TYR A 36 6.47 4.05 -1.31
CA TYR A 36 6.69 5.47 -1.10
C TYR A 36 5.40 6.20 -1.45
N LEU A 37 4.81 6.94 -0.51
CA LEU A 37 3.79 7.93 -0.80
C LEU A 37 4.46 9.28 -0.91
N ASP A 38 4.07 10.06 -1.91
CA ASP A 38 4.58 11.41 -2.06
C ASP A 38 4.03 12.34 -0.97
N THR A 39 4.49 13.59 -0.95
CA THR A 39 4.02 14.62 -0.02
C THR A 39 2.58 15.09 -0.30
N SER A 40 1.93 14.66 -1.39
CA SER A 40 0.54 14.97 -1.68
C SER A 40 -0.39 13.89 -1.12
N HIS A 41 -0.26 12.65 -1.60
CA HIS A 41 -1.06 11.51 -1.19
C HIS A 41 -0.73 11.05 0.23
N GLY A 42 0.55 11.12 0.63
CA GLY A 42 0.97 10.88 2.00
C GLY A 42 0.26 11.83 2.97
N ALA A 43 0.38 13.15 2.72
CA ALA A 43 -0.26 14.20 3.50
C ALA A 43 -1.77 13.99 3.66
N ASP A 44 -2.43 13.50 2.60
CA ASP A 44 -3.85 13.25 2.58
C ASP A 44 -4.36 12.33 3.70
N TYR A 45 -3.55 11.37 4.14
CA TYR A 45 -3.88 10.54 5.31
C TYR A 45 -3.81 11.34 6.61
N PHE A 46 -2.87 12.27 6.73
CA PHE A 46 -2.64 13.06 7.94
C PHE A 46 -3.58 14.27 8.09
N ARG A 47 -4.25 14.70 7.01
CA ARG A 47 -5.31 15.74 7.07
C ARG A 47 -6.62 15.22 7.66
N ARG A 48 -6.92 13.95 7.38
CA ARG A 48 -8.25 13.34 7.56
C ARG A 48 -8.34 12.53 8.85
N TRP A 49 -9.50 11.90 9.07
CA TRP A 49 -9.72 10.98 10.19
C TRP A 49 -8.72 9.81 10.21
N HIS A 50 -8.09 9.46 9.08
CA HIS A 50 -7.07 8.41 9.00
C HIS A 50 -5.86 8.65 9.92
N ARG A 51 -5.59 9.91 10.29
CA ARG A 51 -4.54 10.29 11.23
C ARG A 51 -4.74 9.77 12.66
N LEU A 52 -5.93 9.21 12.91
CA LEU A 52 -6.43 8.74 14.20
C LEU A 52 -6.44 7.21 14.23
N VAL A 53 -5.66 6.61 15.14
CA VAL A 53 -5.56 5.16 15.36
C VAL A 53 -6.92 4.56 15.69
N GLU A 54 -7.73 5.27 16.45
CA GLU A 54 -9.08 4.87 16.85
C GLU A 54 -10.08 4.83 15.69
N LYS A 55 -9.75 5.42 14.54
CA LYS A 55 -10.59 5.42 13.34
C LYS A 55 -10.06 4.47 12.26
N GLY A 56 -8.75 4.47 12.01
CA GLY A 56 -8.14 3.73 10.90
C GLY A 56 -7.20 2.60 11.30
N GLY A 57 -6.87 2.44 12.59
CA GLY A 57 -5.90 1.44 13.04
C GLY A 57 -4.46 1.72 12.60
N SER A 58 -4.15 2.93 12.10
CA SER A 58 -2.94 3.35 11.37
C SER A 58 -2.88 2.87 9.91
N LEU A 59 -1.89 3.39 9.18
CA LEU A 59 -1.67 3.05 7.78
C LEU A 59 -1.22 1.60 7.56
N TRP A 60 -0.82 0.88 8.61
CA TRP A 60 -0.66 -0.57 8.57
C TRP A 60 -1.93 -1.29 8.11
N VAL A 61 -3.10 -0.82 8.54
CA VAL A 61 -4.39 -1.41 8.15
C VAL A 61 -4.99 -0.63 6.99
N HIS A 62 -5.00 0.69 7.08
CA HIS A 62 -5.77 1.51 6.15
C HIS A 62 -5.13 1.67 4.75
N LYS A 63 -3.80 1.67 4.65
CA LYS A 63 -3.08 1.76 3.37
C LYS A 63 -2.44 0.42 3.01
N ALA A 64 -1.65 -0.13 3.94
CA ALA A 64 -0.79 -1.26 3.65
C ALA A 64 -1.52 -2.59 3.50
N SER A 65 -2.79 -2.70 3.89
CA SER A 65 -3.61 -3.89 3.61
C SER A 65 -3.67 -4.22 2.11
N HIS A 66 -3.71 -3.22 1.23
CA HIS A 66 -3.64 -3.45 -0.22
C HIS A 66 -2.27 -4.02 -0.65
N HIS A 67 -1.20 -3.67 0.06
CA HIS A 67 0.15 -4.18 -0.21
C HIS A 67 0.31 -5.62 0.29
N PHE A 68 -0.20 -5.90 1.50
CA PHE A 68 -0.20 -7.24 2.08
C PHE A 68 -1.09 -8.19 1.31
N ASP A 69 -2.21 -7.71 0.76
CA ASP A 69 -3.03 -8.47 -0.17
C ASP A 69 -2.24 -8.90 -1.42
N LEU A 70 -1.50 -7.97 -2.03
CA LEU A 70 -0.64 -8.27 -3.18
C LEU A 70 0.43 -9.32 -2.83
N LEU A 71 1.11 -9.17 -1.69
CA LEU A 71 2.07 -10.17 -1.22
C LEU A 71 1.42 -11.55 -1.06
N ASN A 72 0.27 -11.63 -0.39
CA ASN A 72 -0.46 -12.89 -0.21
C ASN A 72 -0.85 -13.53 -1.56
N TRP A 73 -1.25 -12.72 -2.53
CA TRP A 73 -1.60 -13.17 -3.87
C TRP A 73 -0.37 -13.61 -4.69
N TRP A 74 0.73 -12.88 -4.62
CA TRP A 74 1.97 -13.22 -5.33
C TRP A 74 2.67 -14.44 -4.74
N ILE A 75 2.78 -14.53 -3.41
CA ILE A 75 3.48 -15.60 -2.69
C ILE A 75 2.65 -16.90 -2.66
N GLN A 76 1.32 -16.81 -2.77
CA GLN A 76 0.37 -17.93 -2.61
C GLN A 76 0.53 -18.71 -1.31
N SER A 77 0.88 -18.00 -0.24
CA SER A 77 0.97 -18.52 1.11
C SER A 77 0.30 -17.55 2.07
N ASP A 78 -0.15 -18.04 3.22
CA ASP A 78 -0.68 -17.18 4.26
C ASP A 78 0.46 -16.63 5.14
N PRO A 79 0.29 -15.43 5.72
CA PRO A 79 1.25 -14.87 6.67
C PRO A 79 1.26 -15.69 7.97
N GLU A 80 2.46 -15.97 8.49
CA GLU A 80 2.70 -16.69 9.76
C GLU A 80 2.90 -15.71 10.92
N SER A 81 3.82 -14.76 10.77
CA SER A 81 4.18 -13.82 11.83
C SER A 81 4.73 -12.51 11.30
N VAL A 82 4.63 -11.46 12.13
CA VAL A 82 5.07 -10.10 11.81
C VAL A 82 5.84 -9.51 12.98
N TYR A 83 7.01 -8.94 12.70
CA TYR A 83 7.70 -8.00 13.58
C TYR A 83 7.74 -6.63 12.90
N ALA A 84 7.42 -5.56 13.61
CA ALA A 84 7.31 -4.23 13.02
C ALA A 84 7.85 -3.11 13.91
N LEU A 85 8.29 -2.05 13.24
CA LEU A 85 8.70 -0.77 13.81
C LEU A 85 7.92 0.35 13.14
N GLY A 86 7.62 1.41 13.88
CA GLY A 86 6.98 2.58 13.31
C GLY A 86 7.08 3.79 14.23
N ASP A 87 7.23 4.96 13.62
CA ASP A 87 7.37 6.25 14.31
C ASP A 87 6.53 7.32 13.60
N LEU A 88 6.20 8.38 14.34
CA LEU A 88 5.73 9.66 13.80
C LEU A 88 6.89 10.64 13.86
N GLN A 89 7.43 11.07 12.71
CA GLN A 89 8.64 11.89 12.62
C GLN A 89 8.48 13.16 11.79
N PHE A 90 7.64 13.15 10.76
CA PHE A 90 7.51 14.20 9.77
C PHE A 90 6.21 15.00 9.94
N TYR A 91 5.09 14.31 10.15
CA TYR A 91 3.77 14.92 10.34
C TYR A 91 3.44 15.17 11.81
N GLY A 92 2.22 15.69 12.04
CA GLY A 92 1.68 15.90 13.37
C GLY A 92 2.51 16.87 14.20
N LYS A 93 2.71 16.52 15.47
CA LYS A 93 3.41 17.35 16.46
C LYS A 93 4.85 17.72 16.09
N ASN A 94 5.50 17.01 15.17
CA ASN A 94 6.88 17.29 14.76
C ASN A 94 6.99 18.39 13.70
N GLY A 95 5.86 18.85 13.14
CA GLY A 95 5.83 19.92 12.16
C GLY A 95 6.04 21.33 12.73
N PRO A 96 6.45 22.29 11.89
CA PRO A 96 6.79 23.65 12.31
C PRO A 96 5.58 24.58 12.52
N PHE A 97 4.44 24.28 11.90
CA PHE A 97 3.23 25.12 11.91
C PHE A 97 2.03 24.34 12.40
N ARG A 98 1.02 25.01 12.98
CA ARG A 98 -0.23 24.35 13.39
C ARG A 98 -1.43 25.26 13.17
N ALA A 99 -2.51 24.65 12.68
CA ALA A 99 -3.83 25.26 12.55
C ALA A 99 -4.88 24.14 12.59
N GLU A 100 -6.16 24.52 12.62
CA GLU A 100 -7.24 23.54 12.50
C GLU A 100 -7.33 22.95 11.07
N ASN A 101 -7.36 23.83 10.07
CA ASN A 101 -7.38 23.52 8.65
C ASN A 101 -6.52 24.52 7.86
N CYS A 102 -6.31 24.26 6.57
CA CYS A 102 -5.46 25.10 5.74
C CYS A 102 -6.07 26.47 5.42
N ARG A 103 -7.37 26.56 5.10
CA ARG A 103 -8.00 27.83 4.65
C ARG A 103 -8.00 28.93 5.72
N ASN A 104 -8.00 28.57 7.01
CA ASN A 104 -7.94 29.52 8.13
C ASN A 104 -6.53 29.61 8.74
N CYS A 105 -5.51 29.03 8.11
CA CYS A 105 -4.16 28.95 8.66
C CYS A 105 -3.42 30.29 8.52
N PRO A 106 -2.78 30.84 9.58
CA PRO A 106 -1.97 32.05 9.45
C PRO A 106 -0.65 31.83 8.68
N HIS A 107 -0.26 30.58 8.42
CA HIS A 107 1.00 30.21 7.78
C HIS A 107 0.87 29.88 6.29
N THR A 108 -0.18 30.36 5.60
CA THR A 108 -0.47 30.00 4.19
C THR A 108 0.70 30.24 3.22
N LYS A 109 1.51 31.29 3.46
CA LYS A 109 2.65 31.65 2.62
C LYS A 109 3.94 30.88 2.91
N ALA A 110 4.05 30.26 4.09
CA ALA A 110 5.28 29.63 4.57
C ALA A 110 5.20 28.10 4.65
N CYS A 111 4.00 27.53 4.57
CA CYS A 111 3.79 26.09 4.69
C CYS A 111 3.72 25.42 3.32
N ASP A 112 4.66 24.52 3.03
CA ASP A 112 4.68 23.73 1.78
C ASP A 112 3.44 22.82 1.63
N PHE A 113 2.77 22.51 2.74
CA PHE A 113 1.51 21.75 2.77
C PHE A 113 0.26 22.63 2.77
N TYR A 114 0.35 23.94 2.52
CA TYR A 114 -0.84 24.76 2.37
C TYR A 114 -1.68 24.29 1.19
N TRP A 115 -2.97 24.06 1.45
CA TRP A 115 -3.92 23.65 0.42
C TRP A 115 -5.25 24.36 0.60
N ASP A 116 -5.59 25.24 -0.34
CA ASP A 116 -6.89 25.88 -0.40
C ASP A 116 -7.88 25.01 -1.18
N ILE A 117 -8.65 24.20 -0.45
CA ILE A 117 -9.66 23.32 -1.03
C ILE A 117 -10.78 24.08 -1.76
N THR A 118 -11.00 25.36 -1.46
CA THR A 118 -12.10 26.15 -2.06
C THR A 118 -11.85 26.51 -3.52
N LYS A 119 -10.59 26.40 -3.98
CA LYS A 119 -10.19 26.62 -5.38
C LYS A 119 -10.75 25.55 -6.33
N ASP A 120 -11.02 24.34 -5.84
CA ASP A 120 -11.70 23.29 -6.60
C ASP A 120 -13.20 23.29 -6.25
N GLN A 121 -14.03 23.73 -7.20
CA GLN A 121 -15.49 23.82 -7.00
C GLN A 121 -16.16 22.46 -6.76
N ARG A 122 -15.59 21.37 -7.26
CA ARG A 122 -16.11 20.02 -6.98
C ARG A 122 -15.78 19.63 -5.55
N LEU A 123 -14.54 19.84 -5.09
CA LEU A 123 -14.16 19.52 -3.72
C LEU A 123 -14.85 20.42 -2.70
N LYS A 124 -15.04 21.70 -3.01
CA LYS A 124 -15.85 22.60 -2.19
C LYS A 124 -17.27 22.06 -1.99
N ARG A 125 -17.96 21.70 -3.08
CA ARG A 125 -19.33 21.14 -3.02
C ARG A 125 -19.41 19.80 -2.30
N LEU A 126 -18.38 18.96 -2.41
CA LEU A 126 -18.35 17.64 -1.76
C LEU A 126 -18.06 17.75 -0.26
N TYR A 127 -17.11 18.60 0.12
CA TYR A 127 -16.60 18.67 1.49
C TYR A 127 -17.02 19.95 2.20
N VAL A 128 -16.53 21.10 1.75
CA VAL A 128 -16.70 22.40 2.43
C VAL A 128 -18.17 22.74 2.69
N ASP A 129 -19.01 22.66 1.67
CA ASP A 129 -20.43 23.03 1.77
C ASP A 129 -21.23 22.06 2.67
N ASN A 130 -20.65 20.91 3.01
CA ASN A 130 -21.24 19.86 3.84
C ASN A 130 -20.63 19.76 5.25
N GLU A 131 -19.64 20.60 5.60
CA GLU A 131 -19.02 20.61 6.93
C GLU A 131 -20.04 20.84 8.06
N LYS A 132 -21.19 21.45 7.76
CA LYS A 132 -22.32 21.64 8.67
C LYS A 132 -22.93 20.34 9.23
N TYR A 133 -22.68 19.18 8.62
CA TYR A 133 -23.27 17.91 9.05
C TYR A 133 -22.38 17.13 10.02
N ASP A 134 -21.06 17.23 9.91
CA ASP A 134 -20.11 16.40 10.66
C ASP A 134 -18.83 17.12 11.11
N GLY A 135 -18.61 18.38 10.70
CA GLY A 135 -17.40 19.14 10.98
C GLY A 135 -16.15 18.59 10.25
N TYR A 136 -16.32 17.80 9.20
CA TYR A 136 -15.20 17.12 8.55
C TYR A 136 -14.37 18.05 7.65
N HIS A 137 -13.25 18.53 8.18
CA HIS A 137 -12.29 19.34 7.43
C HIS A 137 -11.38 18.49 6.55
N ARG A 138 -11.71 18.40 5.25
CA ARG A 138 -10.90 17.67 4.26
C ARG A 138 -9.51 18.27 4.05
N ASP A 139 -9.38 19.59 4.19
CA ASP A 139 -8.16 20.38 4.17
C ASP A 139 -7.56 20.58 5.57
N GLY A 140 -7.80 19.65 6.50
CA GLY A 140 -7.19 19.65 7.82
C GLY A 140 -5.67 19.87 7.78
N CYS A 141 -5.13 20.51 8.82
CA CYS A 141 -3.68 20.69 8.92
C CYS A 141 -2.97 19.34 9.15
N VAL A 142 -1.91 19.06 8.39
CA VAL A 142 -1.13 17.81 8.52
C VAL A 142 -0.28 17.74 9.79
N PHE A 143 -0.13 18.87 10.49
CA PHE A 143 0.70 19.03 11.69
C PHE A 143 -0.12 19.16 12.98
N ARG A 144 -1.39 18.74 12.96
CA ARG A 144 -2.25 18.76 14.15
C ARG A 144 -1.67 17.91 15.27
N ASN A 145 -1.89 18.34 16.52
CA ASN A 145 -1.42 17.62 17.70
C ASN A 145 -2.13 16.28 17.91
N ASP A 146 -3.30 16.09 17.29
CA ASP A 146 -4.11 14.88 17.39
C ASP A 146 -3.67 13.76 16.43
N VAL A 147 -2.68 14.00 15.56
CA VAL A 147 -2.06 12.93 14.75
C VAL A 147 -1.39 11.91 15.67
N ASN A 148 -1.91 10.69 15.70
CA ASN A 148 -1.44 9.62 16.60
C ASN A 148 -1.08 8.31 15.86
N ILE A 149 -1.01 8.34 14.53
CA ILE A 149 -0.51 7.24 13.68
C ILE A 149 0.97 7.43 13.33
N TYR A 150 1.58 6.39 12.73
CA TYR A 150 2.94 6.42 12.19
C TYR A 150 3.01 7.01 10.77
N ASP A 151 4.11 7.66 10.43
CA ASP A 151 4.43 8.17 9.08
C ASP A 151 5.70 7.52 8.48
N LYS A 152 6.43 6.77 9.30
CA LYS A 152 7.54 5.93 8.90
C LYS A 152 7.36 4.53 9.49
N MET A 153 7.35 3.51 8.64
CA MET A 153 6.97 2.15 9.01
C MET A 153 7.88 1.12 8.33
N ALA A 154 8.27 0.09 9.07
CA ALA A 154 9.02 -1.05 8.55
C ALA A 154 8.59 -2.35 9.25
N ALA A 155 8.58 -3.46 8.51
CA ALA A 155 8.22 -4.76 9.06
C ALA A 155 9.01 -5.90 8.40
N THR A 156 9.23 -6.96 9.18
CA THR A 156 9.62 -8.27 8.67
C THR A 156 8.42 -9.21 8.80
N ILE A 157 8.02 -9.85 7.69
CA ILE A 157 6.88 -10.76 7.64
C ILE A 157 7.40 -12.14 7.25
N LYS A 158 7.01 -13.18 7.99
CA LYS A 158 7.28 -14.58 7.63
C LYS A 158 6.00 -15.22 7.15
N TYR A 159 6.07 -15.95 6.04
CA TYR A 159 4.96 -16.72 5.47
C TYR A 159 5.07 -18.19 5.84
N MET A 160 3.94 -18.91 5.77
CA MET A 160 3.84 -20.32 6.16
C MET A 160 4.72 -21.24 5.29
N ASN A 161 4.98 -20.88 4.04
CA ASN A 161 5.91 -21.58 3.14
C ASN A 161 7.39 -21.21 3.35
N GLY A 162 7.71 -20.44 4.40
CA GLY A 162 9.07 -20.05 4.73
C GLY A 162 9.57 -18.77 4.03
N VAL A 163 8.82 -18.20 3.08
CA VAL A 163 9.18 -16.93 2.43
C VAL A 163 9.24 -15.81 3.46
N GLN A 164 10.30 -15.00 3.39
CA GLN A 164 10.50 -13.84 4.25
C GLN A 164 10.34 -12.54 3.45
N VAL A 165 9.67 -11.55 4.03
CA VAL A 165 9.46 -10.24 3.40
C VAL A 165 10.08 -9.15 4.26
N ALA A 166 10.90 -8.30 3.65
CA ALA A 166 11.32 -7.02 4.20
C ALA A 166 10.41 -5.92 3.61
N TYR A 167 9.57 -5.31 4.44
CA TYR A 167 8.58 -4.33 4.04
C TYR A 167 8.87 -2.94 4.62
N SER A 168 8.65 -1.87 3.85
CA SER A 168 8.58 -0.52 4.39
C SER A 168 7.52 0.36 3.72
N LEU A 169 7.08 1.37 4.46
CA LEU A 169 6.19 2.43 3.97
C LEU A 169 6.69 3.79 4.48
N THR A 170 7.03 4.66 3.54
CA THR A 170 7.37 6.07 3.79
C THR A 170 6.25 6.94 3.25
N THR A 171 5.78 7.92 4.04
CA THR A 171 4.60 8.71 3.66
C THR A 171 4.88 10.16 3.28
N TYR A 172 6.14 10.51 3.01
CA TYR A 172 6.59 11.89 2.75
C TYR A 172 7.75 11.90 1.74
N SER A 173 7.68 11.03 0.74
CA SER A 173 8.66 10.95 -0.34
C SER A 173 8.49 12.10 -1.35
N PRO A 174 9.52 12.49 -2.12
CA PRO A 174 9.33 13.40 -3.26
C PRO A 174 8.52 12.78 -4.41
N TYR A 175 8.36 11.45 -4.44
CA TYR A 175 7.63 10.70 -5.47
C TYR A 175 6.80 9.57 -4.88
N GLU A 176 5.77 9.15 -5.60
CA GLU A 176 4.92 8.01 -5.24
C GLU A 176 5.22 6.80 -6.13
N GLY A 177 5.18 5.62 -5.52
CA GLY A 177 5.34 4.35 -6.20
C GLY A 177 5.87 3.29 -5.28
N TYR A 178 6.36 2.20 -5.85
CA TYR A 178 7.01 1.15 -5.06
C TYR A 178 8.15 0.50 -5.81
N ARG A 179 9.10 0.01 -5.02
CA ARG A 179 10.14 -0.90 -5.47
C ARG A 179 9.86 -2.25 -4.85
N ILE A 180 9.87 -3.28 -5.68
CA ILE A 180 9.72 -4.65 -5.22
C ILE A 180 10.76 -5.53 -5.88
N ALA A 181 11.23 -6.52 -5.13
CA ALA A 181 12.03 -7.57 -5.68
C ALA A 181 11.63 -8.92 -5.10
N PHE A 182 11.64 -9.94 -5.96
CA PHE A 182 11.36 -11.32 -5.62
C PHE A 182 12.63 -12.13 -5.84
N ASN A 183 13.18 -12.70 -4.77
CA ASN A 183 14.41 -13.48 -4.79
C ASN A 183 14.08 -14.96 -4.80
N GLY A 184 14.46 -15.65 -5.87
CA GLY A 184 14.28 -17.09 -5.98
C GLY A 184 15.59 -17.86 -6.10
N THR A 185 15.52 -19.19 -6.02
CA THR A 185 16.71 -20.06 -6.05
C THR A 185 17.46 -20.06 -7.37
N LYS A 186 16.85 -19.59 -8.47
CA LYS A 186 17.45 -19.53 -9.82
C LYS A 186 17.60 -18.10 -10.35
N GLY A 187 17.13 -17.09 -9.64
CA GLY A 187 17.20 -15.70 -10.12
C GLY A 187 16.44 -14.71 -9.25
N ARG A 188 16.30 -13.49 -9.76
CA ARG A 188 15.62 -12.38 -9.12
C ARG A 188 14.73 -11.65 -10.13
N MET A 189 13.55 -11.22 -9.69
CA MET A 189 12.70 -10.31 -10.44
C MET A 189 12.62 -8.98 -9.69
N ASP A 190 13.00 -7.89 -10.33
CA ASP A 190 12.94 -6.53 -9.79
C ASP A 190 11.90 -5.70 -10.56
N ALA A 191 11.22 -4.79 -9.86
CA ALA A 191 10.38 -3.79 -10.49
C ALA A 191 10.41 -2.47 -9.71
N TRP A 192 10.44 -1.37 -10.46
CA TRP A 192 10.19 -0.03 -9.93
C TRP A 192 8.97 0.54 -10.66
N ILE A 193 7.86 0.59 -9.93
CA ILE A 193 6.61 1.14 -10.42
C ILE A 193 6.49 2.57 -9.90
N GLN A 194 6.33 3.52 -10.82
CA GLN A 194 6.27 4.94 -10.53
C GLN A 194 4.82 5.41 -10.75
N GLU A 195 4.22 6.05 -9.75
CA GLU A 195 2.84 6.52 -9.80
C GLU A 195 2.80 8.06 -9.97
N SER A 196 3.24 8.82 -8.97
CA SER A 196 3.21 10.30 -8.99
C SER A 196 4.62 10.88 -8.86
N ASN A 197 4.86 12.03 -9.52
CA ASN A 197 6.18 12.69 -9.64
C ASN A 197 7.28 11.71 -10.08
N PRO A 198 7.13 11.06 -11.26
CA PRO A 198 8.10 10.08 -11.73
C PRO A 198 9.48 10.70 -11.89
N THR A 199 10.50 9.92 -11.59
CA THR A 199 11.93 10.30 -11.69
C THR A 199 12.48 10.21 -13.11
N THR A 200 11.67 9.74 -14.05
CA THR A 200 12.01 9.52 -15.46
C THR A 200 10.80 9.82 -16.34
N ASP A 201 11.01 10.25 -17.59
CA ASP A 201 9.93 10.46 -18.57
C ASP A 201 9.40 9.16 -19.21
N ALA A 202 9.78 8.00 -18.69
CA ALA A 202 9.31 6.71 -19.18
C ALA A 202 7.79 6.56 -18.99
N ASN A 203 7.10 6.10 -20.02
CA ASN A 203 5.65 5.86 -20.04
C ASN A 203 5.27 4.38 -19.89
N TYR A 204 6.19 3.60 -19.32
CA TYR A 204 6.04 2.18 -19.07
C TYR A 204 6.52 1.84 -17.66
N ASP A 205 5.92 0.79 -17.11
CA ASP A 205 6.42 0.09 -15.94
C ASP A 205 7.41 -0.98 -16.42
N GLU A 206 8.59 -1.04 -15.79
CA GLU A 206 9.62 -2.02 -16.16
C GLU A 206 9.77 -3.10 -15.10
N ILE A 207 9.75 -4.36 -15.57
CA ILE A 207 10.09 -5.54 -14.79
C ILE A 207 11.40 -6.09 -15.35
N VAL A 208 12.37 -6.33 -14.48
CA VAL A 208 13.66 -6.91 -14.83
C VAL A 208 13.73 -8.31 -14.24
N VAL A 209 13.97 -9.32 -15.08
CA VAL A 209 14.19 -10.71 -14.64
C VAL A 209 15.65 -11.07 -14.88
N ALA A 210 16.36 -11.44 -13.80
CA ALA A 210 17.77 -11.81 -13.84
C ALA A 210 17.93 -13.26 -13.35
N ARG A 211 18.37 -14.17 -14.22
CA ARG A 211 18.74 -15.54 -13.84
C ARG A 211 20.15 -15.54 -13.22
N ASN A 212 20.40 -16.36 -12.21
CA ASN A 212 21.68 -16.43 -11.48
C ASN A 212 22.89 -16.63 -12.41
N PHE A 213 22.72 -17.42 -13.46
CA PHE A 213 23.75 -17.72 -14.46
C PHE A 213 23.24 -17.47 -15.89
N GLY A 214 22.53 -16.37 -16.10
CA GLY A 214 21.93 -16.04 -17.40
C GLY A 214 21.91 -14.55 -17.68
N ARG A 215 21.31 -14.20 -18.83
CA ARG A 215 21.09 -12.80 -19.20
C ARG A 215 19.92 -12.21 -18.43
N ARG A 216 19.95 -10.89 -18.30
CA ARG A 216 18.82 -10.10 -17.81
C ARG A 216 17.83 -9.88 -18.94
N GLU A 217 16.55 -9.97 -18.62
CA GLU A 217 15.44 -9.67 -19.51
C GLU A 217 14.67 -8.47 -18.96
N TYR A 218 14.28 -7.57 -19.87
CA TYR A 218 13.54 -6.36 -19.55
C TYR A 218 12.15 -6.48 -20.17
N ILE A 219 11.12 -6.32 -19.35
CA ILE A 219 9.72 -6.42 -19.76
C ILE A 219 9.08 -5.07 -19.48
N GLN A 220 8.75 -4.37 -20.55
CA GLN A 220 8.14 -3.04 -20.49
C GLN A 220 6.63 -3.16 -20.68
N ILE A 221 5.88 -2.56 -19.76
CA ILE A 221 4.43 -2.67 -19.69
C ILE A 221 3.87 -1.26 -19.77
N PRO A 222 3.10 -0.91 -20.81
CA PRO A 222 2.53 0.43 -20.93
C PRO A 222 1.71 0.81 -19.69
N GLN A 223 1.88 2.04 -19.22
CA GLN A 223 1.11 2.53 -18.09
C GLN A 223 -0.36 2.73 -18.47
N GLY A 224 -1.25 2.41 -17.52
CA GLY A 224 -2.70 2.56 -17.67
C GLY A 224 -3.28 3.54 -16.63
N SER A 225 -4.40 4.18 -16.96
CA SER A 225 -5.14 5.03 -16.02
C SER A 225 -5.91 4.19 -14.98
N GLY A 226 -6.25 4.76 -13.82
CA GLY A 226 -7.01 4.05 -12.78
C GLY A 226 -6.22 2.92 -12.13
N HIS A 227 -5.25 3.29 -11.29
CA HIS A 227 -4.36 2.37 -10.58
C HIS A 227 -3.57 1.43 -11.51
N GLY A 228 -3.00 1.99 -12.58
CA GLY A 228 -2.26 1.22 -13.58
C GLY A 228 -3.17 0.40 -14.50
N GLY A 229 -4.43 0.78 -14.73
CA GLY A 229 -5.39 0.04 -15.57
C GLY A 229 -6.28 -0.96 -14.80
N GLY A 230 -6.03 -1.17 -13.52
CA GLY A 230 -6.73 -2.19 -12.72
C GLY A 230 -8.20 -1.90 -12.46
N ASP A 231 -8.60 -0.63 -12.36
CA ASP A 231 -9.97 -0.27 -11.97
C ASP A 231 -11.02 -0.71 -12.99
N LYS A 232 -10.72 -0.55 -14.28
CA LYS A 232 -11.62 -1.02 -15.36
C LYS A 232 -11.76 -2.53 -15.33
N LEU A 233 -10.64 -3.26 -15.20
CA LEU A 233 -10.63 -4.72 -15.20
C LEU A 233 -11.35 -5.30 -13.98
N LEU A 234 -11.15 -4.70 -12.80
CA LEU A 234 -11.92 -5.06 -11.61
C LEU A 234 -13.42 -4.80 -11.80
N LYS A 235 -13.79 -3.64 -12.36
CA LYS A 235 -15.20 -3.31 -12.63
C LYS A 235 -15.83 -4.35 -13.56
N ASP A 236 -15.16 -4.66 -14.65
CA ASP A 236 -15.63 -5.66 -15.62
C ASP A 236 -15.80 -7.01 -14.91
N GLN A 237 -14.83 -7.43 -14.11
CA GLN A 237 -14.94 -8.65 -13.32
C GLN A 237 -16.20 -8.65 -12.44
N VAL A 238 -16.45 -7.55 -11.71
CA VAL A 238 -17.55 -7.48 -10.72
C VAL A 238 -18.91 -7.46 -11.39
N PHE A 239 -19.05 -6.75 -12.51
CA PHE A 239 -20.34 -6.43 -13.11
C PHE A 239 -20.67 -7.22 -14.38
N ILE A 240 -19.70 -7.91 -14.99
CA ILE A 240 -19.93 -8.75 -16.17
C ILE A 240 -19.93 -10.24 -15.73
N PRO A 241 -21.09 -10.91 -15.77
CA PRO A 241 -21.18 -12.32 -15.41
C PRO A 241 -20.28 -13.19 -16.30
N GLY A 242 -19.61 -14.18 -15.69
CA GLY A 242 -18.79 -15.14 -16.43
C GLY A 242 -17.42 -14.61 -16.88
N THR A 243 -17.00 -13.41 -16.48
CA THR A 243 -15.63 -12.93 -16.72
C THR A 243 -14.61 -13.91 -16.14
N PRO A 244 -13.71 -14.50 -16.97
CA PRO A 244 -12.71 -15.43 -16.50
C PRO A 244 -11.71 -14.78 -15.53
N ASP A 245 -11.19 -15.58 -14.59
CA ASP A 245 -10.16 -15.15 -13.64
C ASP A 245 -8.96 -16.12 -13.61
N PRO A 246 -8.22 -16.25 -14.73
CA PRO A 246 -7.14 -17.23 -14.83
C PRO A 246 -5.98 -16.96 -13.86
N LEU A 247 -5.81 -15.71 -13.45
CA LEU A 247 -4.75 -15.28 -12.52
C LEU A 247 -5.19 -15.30 -11.04
N LYS A 248 -6.41 -15.77 -10.75
CA LYS A 248 -7.00 -15.80 -9.41
C LYS A 248 -6.96 -14.43 -8.71
N GLN A 249 -7.25 -13.37 -9.46
CA GLN A 249 -7.27 -11.98 -8.98
C GLN A 249 -8.49 -11.72 -8.09
N ALA A 250 -9.57 -12.51 -8.22
CA ALA A 250 -10.75 -12.38 -7.37
C ALA A 250 -10.43 -12.64 -5.90
N ALA A 251 -10.52 -11.59 -5.08
CA ALA A 251 -10.30 -11.69 -3.66
C ALA A 251 -11.59 -12.01 -2.89
N GLY A 252 -11.54 -13.05 -2.07
CA GLY A 252 -12.59 -13.40 -1.12
C GLY A 252 -12.44 -12.71 0.24
N VAL A 253 -13.38 -12.99 1.15
CA VAL A 253 -13.34 -12.46 2.53
C VAL A 253 -12.07 -12.89 3.26
N ARG A 254 -11.63 -14.13 3.06
CA ARG A 254 -10.39 -14.65 3.67
C ARG A 254 -9.16 -13.80 3.30
N ASP A 255 -9.07 -13.40 2.04
CA ASP A 255 -7.97 -12.57 1.53
C ASP A 255 -7.93 -11.21 2.22
N GLY A 256 -9.08 -10.54 2.28
CA GLY A 256 -9.21 -9.27 2.98
C GLY A 256 -8.90 -9.40 4.47
N ALA A 257 -9.39 -10.45 5.12
CA ALA A 257 -9.12 -10.71 6.53
C ALA A 257 -7.61 -10.90 6.79
N LEU A 258 -6.93 -11.75 6.02
CA LEU A 258 -5.50 -12.00 6.17
C LEU A 258 -4.66 -10.75 5.87
N ALA A 259 -5.00 -9.98 4.84
CA ALA A 259 -4.34 -8.71 4.54
C ALA A 259 -4.46 -7.70 5.70
N CYS A 260 -5.66 -7.55 6.28
CA CYS A 260 -5.88 -6.72 7.46
C CYS A 260 -5.14 -7.26 8.70
N LEU A 261 -5.10 -8.58 8.88
CA LEU A 261 -4.43 -9.21 10.02
C LEU A 261 -2.93 -8.97 10.03
N VAL A 262 -2.26 -8.89 8.87
CA VAL A 262 -0.84 -8.47 8.80
C VAL A 262 -0.67 -7.05 9.35
N GLY A 263 -1.53 -6.11 8.95
CA GLY A 263 -1.50 -4.75 9.48
C GLY A 263 -1.82 -4.65 10.97
N ILE A 264 -2.79 -5.43 11.46
CA ILE A 264 -3.13 -5.52 12.88
C ILE A 264 -1.97 -6.10 13.68
N ALA A 265 -1.32 -7.15 13.17
CA ALA A 265 -0.15 -7.77 13.77
C ALA A 265 1.03 -6.79 13.84
N ALA A 266 1.28 -6.01 12.78
CA ALA A 266 2.32 -4.98 12.77
C ALA A 266 2.08 -3.95 13.89
N ARG A 267 0.85 -3.43 14.03
CA ARG A 267 0.51 -2.48 15.10
C ARG A 267 0.71 -3.08 16.49
N LYS A 268 0.26 -4.33 16.70
CA LYS A 268 0.42 -5.04 17.98
C LYS A 268 1.90 -5.31 18.27
N SER A 269 2.70 -5.62 17.25
CA SER A 269 4.13 -5.86 17.36
C SER A 269 4.86 -4.62 17.87
N ILE A 270 4.57 -3.44 17.31
CA ILE A 270 5.15 -2.17 17.77
C ILE A 270 4.79 -1.91 19.25
N ALA A 271 3.53 -2.11 19.63
CA ALA A 271 3.08 -1.90 21.00
C ALA A 271 3.72 -2.88 22.00
N ALA A 272 3.89 -4.14 21.60
CA ALA A 272 4.47 -5.19 22.44
C ALA A 272 6.02 -5.19 22.43
N LYS A 273 6.64 -4.54 21.44
CA LYS A 273 8.08 -4.65 21.13
C LYS A 273 8.52 -6.10 20.88
N ASP A 274 7.64 -6.90 20.29
CA ASP A 274 7.85 -8.33 20.03
C ASP A 274 7.14 -8.77 18.74
N LYS A 275 7.50 -9.95 18.23
CA LYS A 275 6.89 -10.58 17.07
C LYS A 275 5.50 -11.10 17.42
N ILE A 276 4.54 -10.91 16.51
CA ILE A 276 3.15 -11.37 16.65
C ILE A 276 2.86 -12.46 15.61
N TYR A 277 2.30 -13.59 16.05
CA TYR A 277 1.83 -14.64 15.14
C TYR A 277 0.38 -14.37 14.70
N ILE A 278 0.08 -14.62 13.43
CA ILE A 278 -1.25 -14.39 12.86
C ILE A 278 -2.29 -15.30 13.51
N LYS A 279 -1.93 -16.56 13.79
CA LYS A 279 -2.81 -17.54 14.44
C LYS A 279 -3.32 -17.10 15.83
N ASP A 280 -2.62 -16.18 16.50
CA ASP A 280 -3.00 -15.70 17.83
C ASP A 280 -4.03 -14.55 17.75
N LEU A 281 -4.36 -14.07 16.54
CA LEU A 281 -5.25 -12.95 16.30
C LEU A 281 -6.62 -13.36 15.75
N THR A 282 -6.81 -14.64 15.38
CA THR A 282 -7.96 -15.08 14.60
C THR A 282 -8.18 -16.59 14.74
N THR A 283 -9.39 -17.05 14.45
CA THR A 283 -9.70 -18.49 14.29
C THR A 283 -9.33 -19.02 12.90
N ILE A 284 -8.95 -18.14 11.96
CA ILE A 284 -8.42 -18.54 10.66
C ILE A 284 -7.09 -19.27 10.86
N ILE A 285 -7.00 -20.51 10.39
CA ILE A 285 -5.75 -21.29 10.39
C ILE A 285 -4.93 -20.88 9.16
N PRO A 286 -3.75 -20.23 9.32
CA PRO A 286 -2.87 -19.91 8.20
C PRO A 286 -2.33 -21.17 7.52
N GLN A 287 -2.21 -21.14 6.20
CA GLN A 287 -1.79 -22.29 5.39
C GLN A 287 -0.56 -22.02 4.54
N GLU A 288 0.22 -23.07 4.29
CA GLU A 288 1.39 -23.03 3.41
C GLU A 288 1.00 -22.67 1.97
N LYS A 289 -0.09 -23.24 1.48
CA LYS A 289 -0.67 -22.94 0.18
C LYS A 289 -2.00 -22.23 0.36
N LYS A 290 -2.16 -21.09 -0.29
CA LYS A 290 -3.41 -20.36 -0.33
C LYS A 290 -4.51 -21.19 -1.03
N ILE A 291 -5.68 -21.29 -0.39
CA ILE A 291 -6.91 -21.91 -0.92
C ILE A 291 -7.58 -20.97 -1.92
#